data_AF-A0A3M1Q4A4-F1
#
_entry.id   AF-A0A3M1Q4A4-F1
#
_cell.length_a   1.000
_cell.length_b   1.000
_cell.length_c   1.000
_cell.angle_alpha   90.00
_cell.angle_beta   90.00
_cell.angle_gamma   90.00
#
_symmetry.space_group_name_H-M   'P 1'
#
loop_
_entity.id
_entity.type
_entity.pdbx_description
1 polymer ?
#
loop_
_entity_poly.entity_id
_entity_poly.type
_entity_poly.pdbx_seq_one_letter_code
_entity_poly.pdbx_strand_id
1 'polypeptide(L)'
;MRRNARLFAAGTAWLLLTASTIAQDAPATKTGATTRPAASQPKLHCPVCDRTVDRDVRGRFRGRRVYFCREECRKKFEADPYAYGEALQAQWRQDRPWRTQVRCPVTGKTAQRDIYLDRGEIDVYFADAAAREKYANDPQAYADALSRCYVFQTTCATCDNLIRPDVAKKVGRRTVYFCCPGCRAAFDTDPIGFLKSVEDEIRENQARRSRREEADRATP
;
A
#
# COMPACT_ATOMS: atom_id res chain seq x y z
N MET A 1 -25.13 -30.95 -69.01
CA MET A 1 -24.93 -30.20 -70.27
C MET A 1 -25.78 -28.93 -70.22
N ARG A 2 -25.25 -27.84 -70.80
CA ARG A 2 -25.90 -26.56 -71.13
C ARG A 2 -25.83 -25.43 -70.09
N ARG A 3 -24.95 -24.49 -70.48
CA ARG A 3 -24.93 -23.05 -70.21
C ARG A 3 -26.29 -22.39 -70.41
N ASN A 4 -26.45 -21.24 -69.74
CA ASN A 4 -26.97 -19.94 -70.22
C ASN A 4 -27.82 -19.29 -69.10
N ALA A 5 -28.00 -17.98 -68.97
CA ALA A 5 -27.32 -16.75 -69.38
C ALA A 5 -28.20 -15.61 -68.85
N ARG A 6 -27.60 -14.57 -68.24
CA ARG A 6 -28.01 -13.14 -68.25
C ARG A 6 -29.47 -12.77 -67.88
N LEU A 7 -29.63 -11.83 -66.95
CA LEU A 7 -30.00 -10.43 -67.25
C LEU A 7 -30.21 -9.61 -65.97
N PHE A 8 -29.89 -8.32 -66.12
CA PHE A 8 -29.80 -7.26 -65.11
C PHE A 8 -31.16 -6.82 -64.56
N ALA A 9 -31.18 -6.36 -63.31
CA ALA A 9 -32.02 -5.25 -62.88
C ALA A 9 -31.37 -4.52 -61.70
N ALA A 10 -31.08 -3.23 -61.91
CA ALA A 10 -30.57 -2.30 -60.92
C ALA A 10 -31.67 -2.00 -59.87
N GLY A 11 -31.30 -2.06 -58.60
CA GLY A 11 -32.13 -1.63 -57.48
C GLY A 11 -31.25 -0.91 -56.46
N THR A 12 -31.42 0.40 -56.38
CA THR A 12 -30.74 1.32 -55.46
C THR A 12 -31.03 0.94 -54.00
N ALA A 13 -30.06 0.32 -53.34
CA ALA A 13 -30.11 0.08 -51.89
C ALA A 13 -29.48 1.26 -51.16
N TRP A 14 -30.31 2.02 -50.46
CA TRP A 14 -29.89 3.02 -49.49
C TRP A 14 -29.02 2.37 -48.39
N LEU A 15 -27.75 2.77 -48.32
CA LEU A 15 -26.88 2.46 -47.18
C LEU A 15 -27.34 3.31 -45.97
N LEU A 16 -28.04 2.69 -45.03
CA LEU A 16 -28.15 3.21 -43.67
C LEU A 16 -26.84 2.86 -42.94
N LEU A 17 -25.92 3.82 -42.86
CA LEU A 17 -24.79 3.77 -41.93
C LEU A 17 -25.33 3.93 -40.51
N THR A 18 -25.46 2.83 -39.77
CA THR A 18 -25.59 2.89 -38.32
C THR A 18 -24.23 3.23 -37.74
N ALA A 19 -24.03 4.48 -37.34
CA ALA A 19 -22.88 4.89 -36.55
C ALA A 19 -22.94 4.19 -35.19
N SER A 20 -22.16 3.13 -35.00
CA SER A 20 -21.83 2.61 -33.69
C SER A 20 -20.94 3.63 -32.98
N THR A 21 -21.52 4.41 -32.07
CA THR A 21 -20.76 5.21 -31.12
C THR A 21 -20.05 4.26 -30.17
N ILE A 22 -18.74 4.15 -30.35
CA ILE A 22 -17.81 3.52 -29.41
C ILE A 22 -17.85 4.40 -28.15
N ALA A 23 -18.35 3.85 -27.04
CA ALA A 23 -18.21 4.48 -25.74
C ALA A 23 -16.71 4.58 -25.43
N GLN A 24 -16.19 5.81 -25.39
CA GLN A 24 -14.84 6.06 -24.93
C GLN A 24 -14.81 5.82 -23.42
N ASP A 25 -13.95 4.90 -22.98
CA ASP A 25 -13.59 4.72 -21.58
C ASP A 25 -13.17 6.08 -21.00
N ALA A 26 -13.99 6.61 -20.09
CA ALA A 26 -13.61 7.74 -19.28
C ALA A 26 -12.37 7.37 -18.45
N PRO A 27 -11.32 8.20 -18.40
CA PRO A 27 -10.20 7.96 -17.50
C PRO A 27 -10.73 7.97 -16.05
N ALA A 28 -10.41 6.91 -15.31
CA ALA A 28 -10.76 6.76 -13.90
C ALA A 28 -10.43 8.05 -13.14
N THR A 29 -11.49 8.76 -12.77
CA THR A 29 -11.41 9.95 -11.94
C THR A 29 -10.87 9.50 -10.59
N LYS A 30 -9.70 10.00 -10.20
CA LYS A 30 -9.09 9.75 -8.88
C LYS A 30 -9.99 10.37 -7.81
N THR A 31 -11.00 9.63 -7.35
CA THR A 31 -11.87 10.09 -6.27
C THR A 31 -11.14 9.98 -4.94
N GLY A 32 -10.91 11.14 -4.30
CA GLY A 32 -10.83 11.31 -2.85
C GLY A 32 -9.86 10.41 -2.10
N ALA A 33 -8.55 10.58 -2.32
CA ALA A 33 -7.55 10.24 -1.33
C ALA A 33 -6.97 11.56 -0.80
N THR A 34 -7.23 11.86 0.48
CA THR A 34 -6.63 12.99 1.20
C THR A 34 -5.12 12.80 1.18
N THR A 35 -4.46 13.42 0.21
CA THR A 35 -3.01 13.33 0.00
C THR A 35 -2.35 14.21 1.05
N ARG A 36 -1.41 13.67 1.82
CA ARG A 36 -0.57 14.44 2.74
C ARG A 36 0.13 15.54 1.93
N PRO A 37 0.05 16.82 2.34
CA PRO A 37 0.72 17.90 1.61
C PRO A 37 2.20 17.59 1.43
N ALA A 38 2.71 17.79 0.20
CA ALA A 38 4.08 17.48 -0.20
C ALA A 38 5.14 18.09 0.75
N ALA A 39 4.84 19.26 1.34
CA ALA A 39 5.68 19.94 2.33
C ALA A 39 5.90 19.16 3.64
N SER A 40 5.14 18.10 3.91
CA SER A 40 5.23 17.29 5.13
C SER A 40 5.77 15.87 4.93
N GLN A 41 6.25 15.56 3.72
CA GLN A 41 6.82 14.25 3.41
C GLN A 41 8.34 14.23 3.61
N PRO A 42 8.92 13.12 4.11
CA PRO A 42 10.36 12.98 4.22
C PRO A 42 11.04 13.04 2.84
N LYS A 43 12.20 13.72 2.76
CA LYS A 43 13.04 13.75 1.56
C LYS A 43 13.71 12.40 1.35
N LEU A 44 13.18 11.56 0.46
CA LEU A 44 13.71 10.21 0.24
C LEU A 44 14.77 10.16 -0.86
N HIS A 45 15.70 9.23 -0.71
CA HIS A 45 16.75 8.93 -1.68
C HIS A 45 16.50 7.60 -2.39
N CYS A 46 16.77 7.57 -3.69
CA CYS A 46 16.62 6.39 -4.55
C CYS A 46 17.63 5.31 -4.15
N PRO A 47 17.23 4.06 -3.88
CA PRO A 47 18.14 3.03 -3.38
C PRO A 47 19.18 2.58 -4.42
N VAL A 48 18.96 2.92 -5.70
CA VAL A 48 19.83 2.52 -6.81
C VAL A 48 20.94 3.54 -7.11
N CYS A 49 20.69 4.83 -6.87
CA CYS A 49 21.62 5.88 -7.29
C CYS A 49 21.62 7.13 -6.38
N ASP A 50 21.02 7.05 -5.20
CA ASP A 50 21.01 8.07 -4.14
C ASP A 50 20.43 9.46 -4.49
N ARG A 51 19.85 9.61 -5.68
CA ARG A 51 19.15 10.86 -6.07
C ARG A 51 17.79 10.96 -5.39
N THR A 52 17.32 12.19 -5.20
CA THR A 52 15.95 12.49 -4.75
C THR A 52 14.93 11.70 -5.57
N VAL A 53 13.99 11.06 -4.88
CA VAL A 53 12.96 10.24 -5.53
C VAL A 53 11.89 11.09 -6.20
N ASP A 54 11.28 10.51 -7.22
CA ASP A 54 9.94 10.85 -7.68
C ASP A 54 8.97 9.86 -7.03
N ARG A 55 7.95 10.35 -6.32
CA ARG A 55 7.00 9.48 -5.58
C ARG A 55 5.99 8.77 -6.48
N ASP A 56 5.87 9.21 -7.73
CA ASP A 56 5.08 8.52 -8.74
C ASP A 56 5.84 7.33 -9.35
N VAL A 57 7.17 7.39 -9.33
CA VAL A 57 8.02 6.25 -9.72
C VAL A 57 8.23 5.33 -8.51
N ARG A 58 7.33 4.36 -8.36
CA ARG A 58 7.35 3.41 -7.24
C ARG A 58 7.21 1.96 -7.68
N GLY A 59 7.83 1.07 -6.92
CA GLY A 59 7.72 -0.38 -7.04
C GLY A 59 7.34 -1.01 -5.70
N ARG A 60 7.22 -2.35 -5.67
CA ARG A 60 6.89 -3.09 -4.44
C ARG A 60 7.91 -4.17 -4.17
N PHE A 61 8.39 -4.24 -2.93
CA PHE A 61 9.25 -5.31 -2.46
C PHE A 61 8.84 -5.71 -1.04
N ARG A 62 8.65 -7.02 -0.82
CA ARG A 62 8.23 -7.58 0.49
C ARG A 62 6.99 -6.89 1.08
N GLY A 63 6.01 -6.62 0.21
CA GLY A 63 4.74 -5.98 0.60
C GLY A 63 4.90 -4.52 1.04
N ARG A 64 5.96 -3.82 0.60
CA ARG A 64 6.23 -2.41 0.90
C ARG A 64 6.55 -1.65 -0.37
N ARG A 65 6.20 -0.36 -0.38
CA ARG A 65 6.58 0.56 -1.45
C ARG A 65 8.07 0.85 -1.41
N VAL A 66 8.65 1.00 -2.60
CA VAL A 66 10.02 1.48 -2.81
C VAL A 66 9.92 2.60 -3.83
N TYR A 67 10.52 3.75 -3.54
CA TYR A 67 10.49 4.93 -4.38
C TYR A 67 11.81 5.10 -5.13
N PHE A 68 11.71 5.58 -6.37
CA PHE A 68 12.85 5.70 -7.27
C PHE A 68 12.89 7.10 -7.88
N CYS A 69 14.05 7.54 -8.35
CA CYS A 69 14.16 8.82 -9.04
C CYS A 69 13.69 8.76 -10.51
N ARG A 70 13.59 7.55 -11.10
CA ARG A 70 13.16 7.30 -12.50
C ARG A 70 12.91 5.82 -12.75
N GLU A 71 12.15 5.53 -13.81
CA GLU A 71 11.76 4.16 -14.22
C GLU A 71 12.94 3.21 -14.42
N GLU A 72 14.07 3.70 -14.93
CA GLU A 72 15.28 2.89 -15.10
C GLU A 72 15.83 2.37 -13.76
N CYS A 73 15.75 3.19 -12.70
CA CYS A 73 16.16 2.78 -11.36
C CYS A 73 15.18 1.75 -10.80
N ARG A 74 13.87 1.91 -11.04
CA ARG A 74 12.86 0.91 -10.67
C ARG A 74 13.16 -0.44 -11.32
N LYS A 75 13.37 -0.47 -12.64
CA LYS A 75 13.70 -1.70 -13.38
C LYS A 75 14.97 -2.38 -12.90
N LYS A 76 16.04 -1.61 -12.62
CA LYS A 76 17.29 -2.15 -12.06
C LYS A 76 17.09 -2.78 -10.68
N PHE A 77 16.34 -2.11 -9.81
CA PHE A 77 16.01 -2.65 -8.50
C PHE A 77 15.14 -3.91 -8.59
N GLU A 78 14.14 -3.94 -9.48
CA GLU A 78 13.27 -5.12 -9.65
C GLU A 78 14.03 -6.34 -10.18
N ALA A 79 15.12 -6.14 -10.94
CA ALA A 79 15.98 -7.22 -11.42
C ALA A 79 16.82 -7.89 -10.32
N ASP A 80 17.34 -7.10 -9.37
CA ASP A 80 18.07 -7.61 -8.20
C ASP A 80 17.86 -6.70 -6.98
N PRO A 81 16.76 -6.87 -6.23
CA PRO A 81 16.46 -6.01 -5.08
C PRO A 81 17.39 -6.27 -3.89
N TYR A 82 18.04 -7.43 -3.85
CA TYR A 82 18.93 -7.81 -2.75
C TYR A 82 20.27 -7.08 -2.80
N ALA A 83 20.73 -6.69 -4.00
CA ALA A 83 21.90 -5.84 -4.20
C ALA A 83 21.79 -4.46 -3.50
N TYR A 84 20.57 -4.00 -3.20
CA TYR A 84 20.31 -2.66 -2.66
C TYR A 84 19.86 -2.66 -1.20
N GLY A 85 20.13 -3.75 -0.45
CA GLY A 85 19.56 -3.98 0.88
C GLY A 85 19.71 -2.82 1.87
N GLU A 86 20.92 -2.26 2.02
CA GLU A 86 21.17 -1.16 2.97
C GLU A 86 20.47 0.15 2.54
N ALA A 87 20.62 0.54 1.27
CA ALA A 87 20.00 1.76 0.74
C ALA A 87 18.47 1.68 0.77
N LEU A 88 17.90 0.50 0.50
CA LEU A 88 16.48 0.22 0.65
C LEU A 88 16.03 0.39 2.10
N GLN A 89 16.79 -0.16 3.06
CA GLN A 89 16.48 -0.03 4.47
C GLN A 89 16.61 1.41 4.97
N ALA A 90 17.58 2.17 4.47
CA ALA A 90 17.71 3.61 4.76
C ALA A 90 16.46 4.38 4.30
N GLN A 91 16.03 4.18 3.05
CA GLN A 91 14.80 4.80 2.55
C GLN A 91 13.59 4.42 3.43
N TRP A 92 13.48 3.15 3.80
CA TRP A 92 12.38 2.63 4.62
C TRP A 92 12.39 3.10 6.08
N ARG A 93 13.55 3.40 6.65
CA ARG A 93 13.66 4.07 7.96
C ARG A 93 13.17 5.51 7.87
N GLN A 94 13.44 6.17 6.75
CA GLN A 94 13.07 7.57 6.55
C GLN A 94 11.58 7.76 6.22
N ASP A 95 10.96 6.84 5.47
CA ASP A 95 9.51 6.82 5.17
C ASP A 95 8.72 5.89 6.12
N ARG A 96 9.12 5.84 7.40
CA ARG A 96 8.45 4.98 8.39
C ARG A 96 7.04 5.52 8.68
N PRO A 97 5.97 4.71 8.56
CA PRO A 97 4.63 5.12 8.98
C PRO A 97 4.59 5.20 10.52
N TRP A 98 3.74 6.05 11.08
CA TRP A 98 3.54 6.12 12.55
C TRP A 98 2.54 5.09 13.07
N ARG A 99 1.91 4.32 12.17
CA ARG A 99 1.01 3.22 12.54
C ARG A 99 1.05 2.14 11.48
N THR A 100 0.83 0.90 11.89
CA THR A 100 0.83 -0.26 11.00
C THR A 100 -0.54 -0.93 11.05
N GLN A 101 -1.12 -1.19 9.88
CA GLN A 101 -2.35 -1.97 9.78
C GLN A 101 -2.01 -3.44 10.08
N VAL A 102 -2.63 -4.01 11.12
CA VAL A 102 -2.40 -5.39 11.54
C VAL A 102 -3.62 -6.29 11.36
N ARG A 103 -4.81 -5.69 11.18
CA ARG A 103 -6.06 -6.41 10.94
C ARG A 103 -6.71 -5.98 9.62
N CYS A 104 -7.48 -6.88 9.03
CA CYS A 104 -8.31 -6.62 7.88
C CYS A 104 -9.56 -5.82 8.32
N PRO A 105 -9.91 -4.71 7.64
CA PRO A 105 -11.09 -3.91 8.00
C PRO A 105 -12.41 -4.62 7.76
N VAL A 106 -12.44 -5.63 6.87
CA VAL A 106 -13.66 -6.35 6.52
C VAL A 106 -13.90 -7.56 7.42
N THR A 107 -12.84 -8.31 7.75
CA THR A 107 -12.99 -9.60 8.48
C THR A 107 -12.45 -9.57 9.91
N GLY A 108 -11.68 -8.55 10.28
CA GLY A 108 -10.98 -8.48 11.57
C GLY A 108 -9.80 -9.45 11.73
N LYS A 109 -9.59 -10.38 10.78
CA LYS A 109 -8.45 -11.31 10.76
C LYS A 109 -7.14 -10.57 10.46
N THR A 110 -6.01 -11.24 10.68
CA THR A 110 -4.67 -10.70 10.36
C THR A 110 -4.59 -10.22 8.91
N ALA A 111 -4.09 -9.01 8.71
CA ALA A 111 -3.88 -8.46 7.38
C ALA A 111 -2.66 -9.11 6.70
N GLN A 112 -2.82 -9.50 5.43
CA GLN A 112 -1.73 -10.00 4.59
C GLN A 112 -1.19 -8.86 3.71
N ARG A 113 0.14 -8.74 3.61
CA ARG A 113 0.79 -7.57 2.98
C ARG A 113 0.81 -7.60 1.44
N ASP A 114 0.57 -8.76 0.88
CA ASP A 114 0.44 -9.05 -0.55
C ASP A 114 -0.99 -8.87 -1.06
N ILE A 115 -1.99 -8.86 -0.17
CA ILE A 115 -3.39 -8.61 -0.50
C ILE A 115 -3.74 -7.17 -0.11
N TYR A 116 -3.67 -6.25 -1.08
CA TYR A 116 -3.86 -4.83 -0.81
C TYR A 116 -4.63 -4.08 -1.92
N LEU A 117 -5.09 -2.87 -1.58
CA LEU A 117 -5.54 -1.85 -2.52
C LEU A 117 -4.66 -0.61 -2.35
N ASP A 118 -4.08 -0.12 -3.44
CA ASP A 118 -3.39 1.17 -3.47
C ASP A 118 -4.45 2.28 -3.49
N ARG A 119 -4.49 3.10 -2.44
CA ARG A 119 -5.41 4.24 -2.31
C ARG A 119 -4.64 5.57 -2.35
N GLY A 120 -3.64 5.67 -3.20
CA GLY A 120 -2.80 6.86 -3.31
C GLY A 120 -1.63 6.77 -2.37
N GLU A 121 -1.67 7.44 -1.22
CA GLU A 121 -0.55 7.42 -0.25
C GLU A 121 -0.55 6.24 0.72
N ILE A 122 -1.72 5.65 0.95
CA ILE A 122 -1.88 4.57 1.94
C ILE A 122 -2.36 3.32 1.20
N ASP A 123 -1.68 2.20 1.46
CA ASP A 123 -2.19 0.88 1.10
C ASP A 123 -3.15 0.40 2.18
N VAL A 124 -4.31 -0.13 1.78
CA VAL A 124 -5.18 -0.89 2.69
C VAL A 124 -4.94 -2.38 2.46
N TYR A 125 -4.66 -3.12 3.51
CA TYR A 125 -4.34 -4.54 3.47
C TYR A 125 -5.52 -5.42 3.90
N PHE A 126 -5.59 -6.64 3.40
CA PHE A 126 -6.73 -7.53 3.61
C PHE A 126 -6.29 -8.93 4.02
N ALA A 127 -7.21 -9.65 4.67
CA ALA A 127 -6.96 -11.03 5.07
C ALA A 127 -7.05 -12.00 3.89
N ASP A 128 -7.83 -11.65 2.86
CA ASP A 128 -8.09 -12.47 1.68
C ASP A 128 -8.62 -11.60 0.51
N ALA A 129 -8.68 -12.18 -0.69
CA ALA A 129 -9.13 -11.48 -1.90
C ALA A 129 -10.60 -11.06 -1.84
N ALA A 130 -11.47 -11.87 -1.21
CA ALA A 130 -12.89 -11.55 -1.07
C ALA A 130 -13.12 -10.33 -0.17
N ALA A 131 -12.36 -10.22 0.92
CA ALA A 131 -12.35 -9.05 1.78
C ALA A 131 -11.86 -7.80 1.03
N ARG A 132 -10.83 -7.94 0.20
CA ARG A 132 -10.35 -6.85 -0.67
C ARG A 132 -11.44 -6.35 -1.60
N GLU A 133 -12.13 -7.26 -2.28
CA GLU A 133 -13.21 -6.94 -3.22
C GLU A 133 -14.39 -6.26 -2.53
N LYS A 134 -14.85 -6.80 -1.39
CA LYS A 134 -15.92 -6.18 -0.59
C LYS A 134 -15.57 -4.75 -0.17
N TYR A 135 -14.34 -4.51 0.27
CA TYR A 135 -13.89 -3.16 0.61
C TYR A 135 -13.82 -2.25 -0.62
N ALA A 136 -13.39 -2.76 -1.77
CA ALA A 136 -13.31 -1.96 -3.01
C ALA A 136 -14.69 -1.43 -3.44
N ASN A 137 -15.75 -2.23 -3.23
CA ASN A 137 -17.11 -1.88 -3.62
C ASN A 137 -17.74 -0.81 -2.71
N ASP A 138 -17.44 -0.81 -1.41
CA ASP A 138 -17.92 0.22 -0.48
C ASP A 138 -16.88 0.53 0.63
N PRO A 139 -15.85 1.34 0.34
CA PRO A 139 -14.82 1.68 1.32
C PRO A 139 -15.37 2.45 2.52
N GLN A 140 -16.44 3.23 2.33
CA GLN A 140 -16.99 4.11 3.35
C GLN A 140 -17.66 3.30 4.45
N ALA A 141 -18.34 2.20 4.11
CA ALA A 141 -18.90 1.26 5.09
C ALA A 141 -17.85 0.70 6.07
N TYR A 142 -16.57 0.70 5.71
CA TYR A 142 -15.48 0.17 6.53
C TYR A 142 -14.57 1.24 7.14
N ALA A 143 -14.90 2.54 7.02
CA ALA A 143 -14.04 3.62 7.51
C ALA A 143 -13.71 3.49 9.01
N ASP A 144 -14.74 3.22 9.82
CA ASP A 144 -14.62 3.00 11.27
C ASP A 144 -13.90 1.70 11.62
N ALA A 145 -14.16 0.63 10.87
CA ALA A 145 -13.46 -0.64 11.07
C ALA A 145 -11.97 -0.51 10.75
N LEU A 146 -11.64 0.18 9.66
CA LEU A 146 -10.28 0.46 9.23
C LEU A 146 -9.52 1.31 10.26
N SER A 147 -10.14 2.33 10.85
CA SER A 147 -9.46 3.16 11.87
C SER A 147 -9.00 2.34 13.09
N ARG A 148 -9.73 1.27 13.43
CA ARG A 148 -9.41 0.33 14.52
C ARG A 148 -8.44 -0.79 14.12
N CYS A 149 -8.05 -0.90 12.86
CA CYS A 149 -7.18 -1.98 12.37
C CYS A 149 -5.68 -1.71 12.56
N TYR A 150 -5.31 -0.54 13.09
CA TYR A 150 -3.93 -0.10 13.23
C TYR A 150 -3.39 -0.27 14.66
N VAL A 151 -2.09 -0.48 14.76
CA VAL A 151 -1.31 -0.33 15.99
C VAL A 151 -0.23 0.73 15.79
N PHE A 152 0.22 1.34 16.89
CA PHE A 152 1.27 2.36 16.88
C PHE A 152 2.68 1.78 17.04
N GLN A 153 2.81 0.46 17.21
CA GLN A 153 4.09 -0.20 17.01
C GLN A 153 4.36 -0.28 15.51
N THR A 154 5.51 0.23 15.07
CA THR A 154 5.90 0.21 13.65
C THR A 154 7.22 -0.51 13.46
N THR A 155 8.05 -0.59 14.50
CA THR A 155 9.31 -1.36 14.50
C THR A 155 9.25 -2.64 15.30
N CYS A 156 10.08 -3.59 14.87
CA CYS A 156 10.27 -4.86 15.54
C CYS A 156 10.81 -4.62 16.96
N ALA A 157 10.29 -5.36 17.92
CA ALA A 157 10.70 -5.18 19.33
C ALA A 157 12.18 -5.45 19.59
N THR A 158 12.85 -6.18 18.70
CA THR A 158 14.26 -6.60 18.86
C THR A 158 15.21 -6.01 17.81
N CYS A 159 14.71 -5.26 16.81
CA CYS A 159 15.53 -4.63 15.78
C CYS A 159 14.78 -3.50 15.04
N ASP A 160 15.46 -2.72 14.22
CA ASP A 160 14.88 -1.54 13.56
C ASP A 160 14.02 -1.81 12.31
N ASN A 161 13.83 -3.09 11.95
CA ASN A 161 12.99 -3.47 10.81
C ASN A 161 11.51 -3.22 11.12
N LEU A 162 10.71 -2.94 10.08
CA LEU A 162 9.26 -2.82 10.30
C LEU A 162 8.62 -4.14 10.71
N ILE A 163 7.57 -4.03 11.50
CA ILE A 163 6.78 -5.19 11.93
C ILE A 163 6.00 -5.84 10.79
N ARG A 164 5.71 -7.13 10.99
CA ARG A 164 4.77 -7.92 10.21
C ARG A 164 3.55 -8.27 11.06
N PRO A 165 2.31 -8.09 10.55
CA PRO A 165 1.10 -8.43 11.30
C PRO A 165 1.00 -9.88 11.76
N ASP A 166 1.58 -10.81 10.97
CA ASP A 166 1.51 -12.24 11.21
C ASP A 166 2.56 -12.76 12.21
N VAL A 167 3.47 -11.91 12.68
CA VAL A 167 4.48 -12.28 13.67
C VAL A 167 4.28 -11.45 14.93
N ALA A 168 3.61 -12.04 15.92
CA ALA A 168 3.28 -11.35 17.16
C ALA A 168 3.31 -12.28 18.39
N LYS A 169 3.39 -11.67 19.58
CA LYS A 169 3.29 -12.34 20.89
C LYS A 169 2.45 -11.49 21.83
N LYS A 170 1.51 -12.13 22.54
CA LYS A 170 0.78 -11.47 23.62
C LYS A 170 1.62 -11.48 24.90
N VAL A 171 1.79 -10.31 25.51
CA VAL A 171 2.48 -10.13 26.79
C VAL A 171 1.59 -9.28 27.68
N GLY A 172 0.98 -9.92 28.69
CA GLY A 172 -0.07 -9.29 29.51
C GLY A 172 -1.22 -8.76 28.64
N ARG A 173 -1.47 -7.45 28.71
CA ARG A 173 -2.50 -6.76 27.92
C ARG A 173 -2.02 -6.30 26.54
N ARG A 174 -0.73 -6.40 26.24
CA ARG A 174 -0.14 -5.91 24.99
C ARG A 174 0.04 -7.06 24.00
N THR A 175 -0.15 -6.76 22.71
CA THR A 175 0.38 -7.57 21.61
C THR A 175 1.63 -6.88 21.09
N VAL A 176 2.74 -7.59 21.10
CA VAL A 176 4.05 -7.15 20.60
C VAL A 176 4.29 -7.79 19.24
N TYR A 177 4.68 -7.00 18.25
CA TYR A 177 4.90 -7.45 16.88
C TYR A 177 6.39 -7.49 16.51
N PHE A 178 6.72 -8.29 15.48
CA PHE A 178 8.09 -8.56 15.07
C PHE A 178 8.21 -8.52 13.54
N CYS A 179 9.42 -8.31 13.02
CA CYS A 179 9.68 -8.36 11.58
C CYS A 179 9.79 -9.79 11.04
N CYS A 180 10.13 -10.76 11.89
CA CYS A 180 10.30 -12.16 11.50
C CYS A 180 10.22 -13.11 12.72
N PRO A 181 9.99 -14.42 12.49
CA PRO A 181 9.94 -15.42 13.58
C PRO A 181 11.21 -15.48 14.43
N GLY A 182 12.39 -15.26 13.85
CA GLY A 182 13.65 -15.23 14.59
C GLY A 182 13.71 -14.09 15.61
N CYS A 183 13.23 -12.91 15.25
CA CYS A 183 13.13 -11.78 16.18
C CYS A 183 12.11 -12.04 17.30
N ARG A 184 11.00 -12.72 16.99
CA ARG A 184 10.04 -13.16 18.00
C ARG A 184 10.69 -14.15 18.98
N ALA A 185 11.49 -15.09 18.49
CA ALA A 185 12.22 -16.04 19.34
C ALA A 185 13.28 -15.34 20.20
N ALA A 186 14.03 -14.39 19.65
CA ALA A 186 14.99 -13.58 20.41
C ALA A 186 14.32 -12.76 21.53
N PHE A 187 13.12 -12.24 21.29
CA PHE A 187 12.35 -11.56 22.33
C PHE A 187 11.97 -12.47 23.50
N ASP A 188 11.80 -13.77 23.27
CA ASP A 188 11.42 -14.72 24.31
C ASP A 188 12.51 -14.92 25.37
N THR A 189 13.77 -14.57 25.08
CA THR A 189 14.89 -14.70 26.02
C THR A 189 15.00 -13.55 27.02
N ASP A 190 14.52 -12.35 26.66
CA ASP A 190 14.44 -11.18 27.56
C ASP A 190 13.24 -10.28 27.21
N PRO A 191 12.00 -10.68 27.52
CA PRO A 191 10.82 -9.87 27.19
C PRO A 191 10.80 -8.51 27.90
N ILE A 192 11.30 -8.43 29.14
CA ILE A 192 11.21 -7.23 29.97
C ILE A 192 12.12 -6.13 29.40
N GLY A 193 13.34 -6.48 28.98
CA GLY A 193 14.28 -5.53 28.38
C GLY A 193 13.73 -4.84 27.12
N PHE A 194 13.06 -5.59 26.24
CA PHE A 194 12.55 -5.05 24.97
C PHE A 194 11.24 -4.25 25.10
N LEU A 195 10.40 -4.54 26.11
CA LEU A 195 9.07 -3.92 26.23
C LEU A 195 9.13 -2.40 26.39
N LYS A 196 10.13 -1.88 27.11
CA LYS A 196 10.27 -0.44 27.33
C LYS A 196 10.39 0.32 26.00
N SER A 197 11.26 -0.15 25.10
CA SER A 197 11.45 0.46 23.78
C SER A 197 10.19 0.42 22.92
N VAL A 198 9.45 -0.69 22.97
CA VAL A 198 8.17 -0.83 22.27
C VAL A 198 7.12 0.17 22.80
N GLU A 199 7.08 0.37 24.12
CA GLU A 199 6.16 1.31 24.76
C GLU A 199 6.50 2.76 24.46
N ASP A 200 7.78 3.11 24.47
CA ASP A 200 8.25 4.45 24.13
C ASP A 200 7.95 4.77 22.65
N GLU A 201 8.19 3.83 21.73
CA GLU A 201 7.83 3.98 20.31
C GLU A 201 6.32 4.21 20.14
N ILE A 202 5.49 3.38 20.78
CA ILE A 202 4.03 3.49 20.70
C ILE A 202 3.57 4.87 21.18
N ARG A 203 4.09 5.34 22.31
CA ARG A 203 3.73 6.65 22.89
C ARG A 203 4.12 7.78 21.94
N GLU A 204 5.32 7.73 21.37
CA GLU A 204 5.80 8.75 20.44
C GLU A 204 4.95 8.78 19.15
N ASN A 205 4.67 7.61 18.58
CA ASN A 205 3.86 7.47 17.38
C ASN A 205 2.41 7.92 17.59
N GLN A 206 1.83 7.66 18.77
CA GLN A 206 0.53 8.20 19.17
C GLN A 206 0.56 9.72 19.21
N ALA A 207 1.55 10.32 19.88
CA ALA A 207 1.67 11.77 19.97
C ALA A 207 1.87 12.43 18.59
N ARG A 208 2.66 11.81 17.70
CA ARG A 208 2.82 12.25 16.31
C ARG A 208 1.49 12.25 15.55
N ARG A 209 0.68 11.20 15.73
CA ARG A 209 -0.64 11.08 15.10
C ARG A 209 -1.62 12.14 15.61
N SER A 210 -1.71 12.33 16.92
CA SER A 210 -2.61 13.33 17.51
C SER A 210 -2.29 14.75 17.03
N ARG A 211 -1.02 15.14 17.03
CA ARG A 211 -0.59 16.45 16.49
C ARG A 211 -0.98 16.63 15.02
N ARG A 212 -0.90 15.56 14.22
CA ARG A 212 -1.29 15.62 12.81
C ARG A 212 -2.80 15.80 12.65
N GLU A 213 -3.60 15.06 13.41
CA GLU A 213 -5.06 15.19 13.38
C GLU A 213 -5.54 16.55 13.89
N GLU A 214 -4.83 17.16 14.83
CA GLU A 214 -5.04 18.55 15.24
C GLU A 214 -4.71 19.53 14.12
N ALA A 215 -3.56 19.38 13.45
CA ALA A 215 -3.17 20.24 12.33
C ALA A 215 -4.14 20.13 11.13
N ASP A 216 -4.57 18.90 10.79
CA ASP A 216 -5.53 18.68 9.71
C ASP A 216 -6.91 19.29 10.06
N ARG A 217 -7.33 19.29 11.34
CA ARG A 217 -8.56 19.97 11.80
C ARG A 217 -8.43 21.50 11.85
N ALA A 218 -7.23 22.02 12.03
CA ALA A 218 -6.96 23.46 12.10
C ALA A 218 -6.81 24.11 10.71
N THR A 219 -6.74 23.31 9.64
CA THR A 219 -6.70 23.81 8.26
C THR A 219 -8.13 24.07 7.79
N PRO A 220 -8.51 25.32 7.48
CA PRO A 220 -9.87 25.70 7.10
C PRO A 220 -10.30 25.16 5.73
#